data_AF-A0A7J6LFJ1-F1
#
_entry.id   AF-A0A7J6LFJ1-F1
#
_cell.length_a   1.000
_cell.length_b   1.000
_cell.length_c   1.000
_cell.angle_alpha   90.00
_cell.angle_beta   90.00
_cell.angle_gamma   90.00
#
_symmetry.space_group_name_H-M   'P 1'
#
loop_
_entity.id
_entity.type
_entity.pdbx_description
1 polymer ?
#
loop_
_entity_poly.entity_id
_entity_poly.type
_entity_poly.pdbx_seq_one_letter_code
_entity_poly.pdbx_strand_id
1 'polypeptide(L)'
;MSSGALAGKHNHHHAAKSNSSIGDLKAGTKVWVFYQMQKSPHDPAWFAVDTHVQGYNRPQIGWSDRWQPAVVIKDFKESEFNPAKHDTYVKVRYEHRIWFDREQDVLNTTDTRNIEQAYYPADVRLTEPPKPSLSLFVVRWGNPNFGTVNDYDWQSWGEAGSNVSDTYICHMMQKGIRKVAKNDYEVSHFVVL
;
A
#
# COMPACT_ATOMS: atom_id res chain seq x y z
N MET A 1 9.36 -46.82 24.46
CA MET A 1 9.29 -45.48 25.06
C MET A 1 8.72 -44.55 24.01
N SER A 2 7.44 -44.20 24.14
CA SER A 2 6.75 -43.29 23.23
C SER A 2 7.07 -41.85 23.63
N SER A 3 7.45 -41.02 22.65
CA SER A 3 7.57 -39.57 22.82
C SER A 3 6.58 -38.93 21.86
N GLY A 4 5.42 -38.54 22.39
CA GLY A 4 4.43 -37.75 21.68
C GLY A 4 4.93 -36.33 21.49
N ALA A 5 5.06 -35.90 20.23
CA ALA A 5 5.31 -34.52 19.88
C ALA A 5 3.97 -33.78 19.75
N LEU A 6 3.70 -32.89 20.71
CA LEU A 6 2.62 -31.91 20.69
C LEU A 6 2.84 -30.94 19.53
N ALA A 7 2.02 -31.05 18.48
CA ALA A 7 1.92 -30.06 17.42
C ALA A 7 1.18 -28.82 17.95
N GLY A 8 1.94 -27.82 18.41
CA GLY A 8 1.43 -26.50 18.75
C GLY A 8 0.94 -25.76 17.51
N LYS A 9 -0.38 -25.65 17.37
CA LYS A 9 -1.02 -24.74 16.39
C LYS A 9 -0.72 -23.29 16.80
N HIS A 10 0.18 -22.61 16.09
CA HIS A 10 0.36 -21.17 16.20
C HIS A 10 -0.79 -20.42 15.52
N ASN A 11 -1.92 -20.31 16.21
CA ASN A 11 -2.98 -19.36 15.86
C ASN A 11 -2.62 -17.99 16.41
N HIS A 12 -1.97 -17.14 15.61
CA HIS A 12 -1.84 -15.72 15.93
C HIS A 12 -2.98 -14.93 15.27
N HIS A 13 -4.18 -15.04 15.85
CA HIS A 13 -5.22 -14.03 15.67
C HIS A 13 -5.01 -12.93 16.71
N HIS A 14 -4.28 -11.88 16.34
CA HIS A 14 -4.40 -10.59 17.02
C HIS A 14 -5.31 -9.67 16.20
N ALA A 15 -6.61 -9.95 16.26
CA ALA A 15 -7.62 -8.95 15.96
C ALA A 15 -7.66 -7.95 17.13
N ALA A 16 -6.80 -6.94 17.07
CA ALA A 16 -6.95 -5.77 17.92
C ALA A 16 -8.23 -5.04 17.48
N LYS A 17 -9.30 -5.19 18.27
CA LYS A 17 -10.56 -4.42 18.11
C LYS A 17 -10.24 -2.92 18.19
N SER A 18 -10.21 -2.22 17.06
CA SER A 18 -10.48 -0.79 17.04
C SER A 18 -11.99 -0.60 16.98
N ASN A 19 -12.59 -0.13 18.07
CA ASN A 19 -14.00 0.25 18.16
C ASN A 19 -14.31 1.53 17.35
N SER A 20 -14.00 1.55 16.07
CA SER A 20 -14.57 2.52 15.13
C SER A 20 -15.25 1.72 14.03
N SER A 21 -16.49 1.32 14.30
CA SER A 21 -17.39 0.83 13.25
C SER A 21 -17.58 1.98 12.27
N ILE A 22 -17.27 1.74 11.00
CA ILE A 22 -17.47 2.75 9.94
C ILE A 22 -18.96 2.83 9.53
N GLY A 23 -19.78 1.88 10.02
CA GLY A 23 -21.18 1.73 9.68
C GLY A 23 -21.41 1.22 8.26
N ASP A 24 -22.68 1.16 7.90
CA ASP A 24 -23.10 0.91 6.52
C ASP A 24 -22.74 2.12 5.63
N LEU A 25 -22.24 1.85 4.43
CA LEU A 25 -21.92 2.88 3.45
C LEU A 25 -22.74 2.70 2.17
N LYS A 26 -23.13 3.82 1.56
CA LYS A 26 -23.83 3.82 0.27
C LYS A 26 -22.88 4.08 -0.86
N ALA A 27 -23.19 3.54 -2.04
CA ALA A 27 -22.49 3.96 -3.26
C ALA A 27 -22.60 5.48 -3.43
N GLY A 28 -21.49 6.12 -3.78
CA GLY A 28 -21.34 7.58 -3.84
C GLY A 28 -20.86 8.24 -2.55
N THR A 29 -20.80 7.52 -1.41
CA THR A 29 -20.24 8.08 -0.17
C THR A 29 -18.76 8.42 -0.33
N LYS A 30 -18.38 9.65 -0.01
CA LYS A 30 -16.98 10.09 0.05
C LYS A 30 -16.33 9.55 1.32
N VAL A 31 -15.13 9.01 1.17
CA VAL A 31 -14.36 8.38 2.24
C VAL A 31 -12.86 8.65 2.05
N TRP A 32 -12.09 8.39 3.09
CA TRP A 32 -10.64 8.31 3.04
C TRP A 32 -10.22 6.87 3.22
N VAL A 33 -9.28 6.40 2.40
CA VAL A 33 -8.72 5.04 2.48
C VAL A 33 -7.21 5.08 2.66
N PHE A 34 -6.65 4.18 3.45
CA PHE A 34 -5.21 4.13 3.67
C PHE A 34 -4.51 3.40 2.52
N TYR A 35 -4.07 4.15 1.53
CA TYR A 35 -3.34 3.63 0.38
C TYR A 35 -1.97 3.09 0.79
N GLN A 36 -1.63 1.94 0.23
CA GLN A 36 -0.28 1.38 0.31
C GLN A 36 0.20 1.07 -1.10
N MET A 37 1.38 1.55 -1.45
CA MET A 37 1.94 1.35 -2.80
C MET A 37 2.05 -0.13 -3.16
N GLN A 38 2.53 -0.94 -2.21
CA GLN A 38 2.65 -2.39 -2.36
C GLN A 38 2.40 -3.08 -1.02
N LYS A 39 1.61 -4.17 -1.03
CA LYS A 39 1.42 -5.06 0.11
C LYS A 39 2.33 -6.30 -0.01
N SER A 40 2.65 -6.67 -1.23
CA SER A 40 3.56 -7.74 -1.65
C SER A 40 4.54 -7.22 -2.71
N PRO A 41 5.76 -7.77 -2.80
CA PRO A 41 6.74 -7.40 -3.84
C PRO A 41 6.24 -7.61 -5.28
N HIS A 42 5.23 -8.44 -5.48
CA HIS A 42 4.64 -8.72 -6.78
C HIS A 42 3.43 -7.85 -7.11
N ASP A 43 2.99 -6.99 -6.19
CA ASP A 43 1.88 -6.08 -6.46
C ASP A 43 2.34 -4.95 -7.39
N PRO A 44 1.50 -4.51 -8.35
CA PRO A 44 1.76 -3.30 -9.11
C PRO A 44 1.99 -2.10 -8.20
N ALA A 45 3.06 -1.33 -8.45
CA ALA A 45 3.52 -0.29 -7.55
C ALA A 45 3.21 1.10 -8.12
N TRP A 46 2.04 1.63 -7.77
CA TRP A 46 1.60 2.94 -8.25
C TRP A 46 1.87 4.04 -7.23
N PHE A 47 2.14 5.26 -7.67
CA PHE A 47 2.22 6.42 -6.79
C PHE A 47 1.45 7.59 -7.37
N ALA A 48 0.68 8.24 -6.51
CA ALA A 48 -0.18 9.36 -6.85
C ALA A 48 0.65 10.66 -6.92
N VAL A 49 0.67 11.32 -8.08
CA VAL A 49 1.35 12.61 -8.30
C VAL A 49 0.34 13.71 -8.63
N ASP A 50 0.64 14.97 -8.31
CA ASP A 50 -0.28 16.08 -8.60
C ASP A 50 -0.16 16.56 -10.04
N THR A 51 1.01 16.36 -10.65
CA THR A 51 1.28 16.77 -12.04
C THR A 51 2.08 15.70 -12.78
N HIS A 52 1.92 15.64 -14.11
CA HIS A 52 2.72 14.74 -14.95
C HIS A 52 4.22 15.02 -14.84
N VAL A 53 4.61 16.29 -14.64
CA VAL A 53 6.02 16.69 -14.46
C VAL A 53 6.64 15.95 -13.27
N GLN A 54 5.92 15.83 -12.15
CA GLN A 54 6.39 15.08 -11.00
C GLN A 54 6.62 13.59 -11.33
N GLY A 55 5.74 12.96 -12.11
CA GLY A 55 5.88 11.55 -12.49
C GLY A 55 7.11 11.24 -13.37
N TYR A 56 7.56 12.21 -14.18
CA TYR A 56 8.68 12.04 -15.10
C TYR A 56 10.06 12.35 -14.51
N ASN A 57 10.13 12.94 -13.33
CA ASN A 57 11.41 13.34 -12.76
C ASN A 57 12.24 12.14 -12.27
N ARG A 58 13.57 12.31 -12.34
CA ARG A 58 14.56 11.29 -11.97
C ARG A 58 15.50 11.79 -10.88
N PRO A 59 16.04 10.90 -10.03
CA PRO A 59 15.70 9.47 -9.93
C PRO A 59 14.25 9.25 -9.47
N GLN A 60 13.62 8.15 -9.90
CA GLN A 60 12.31 7.78 -9.38
C GLN A 60 12.47 7.21 -7.97
N ILE A 61 12.46 8.14 -7.04
CA ILE A 61 12.54 7.89 -5.61
C ILE A 61 11.11 7.75 -5.15
N GLY A 62 10.63 6.54 -4.83
CA GLY A 62 9.25 6.46 -4.40
C GLY A 62 8.81 5.18 -3.72
N TRP A 63 8.44 5.35 -2.46
CA TRP A 63 7.40 4.57 -1.81
C TRP A 63 6.27 5.53 -1.45
N SER A 64 5.02 5.10 -1.55
CA SER A 64 3.87 5.96 -1.26
C SER A 64 2.83 5.20 -0.46
N ASP A 65 2.79 5.46 0.83
CA ASP A 65 1.70 5.01 1.70
C ASP A 65 1.11 6.25 2.36
N ARG A 66 -0.19 6.47 2.23
CA ARG A 66 -0.87 7.62 2.83
C ARG A 66 -2.37 7.45 2.75
N TRP A 67 -3.10 8.22 3.54
CA TRP A 67 -4.53 8.35 3.32
C TRP A 67 -4.82 9.02 1.98
N GLN A 68 -5.82 8.50 1.26
CA GLN A 68 -6.23 8.97 -0.06
C GLN A 68 -7.75 9.19 -0.09
N PRO A 69 -8.21 10.30 -0.70
CA PRO A 69 -9.62 10.52 -0.92
C PRO A 69 -10.17 9.53 -1.96
N ALA A 70 -11.34 8.97 -1.67
CA ALA A 70 -11.99 7.97 -2.50
C ALA A 70 -13.52 8.04 -2.38
N VAL A 71 -14.20 7.36 -3.30
CA VAL A 71 -15.67 7.24 -3.33
C VAL A 71 -16.05 5.78 -3.29
N VAL A 72 -17.00 5.41 -2.43
CA VAL A 72 -17.59 4.07 -2.38
C VAL A 72 -18.33 3.80 -3.69
N ILE A 73 -18.02 2.69 -4.37
CA ILE A 73 -18.62 2.35 -5.67
C ILE A 73 -19.73 1.30 -5.58
N LYS A 74 -19.85 0.62 -4.44
CA LYS A 74 -20.89 -0.36 -4.16
C LYS A 74 -21.34 -0.22 -2.71
N ASP A 75 -22.63 -0.33 -2.45
CA ASP A 75 -23.18 -0.40 -1.10
C ASP A 75 -22.41 -1.42 -0.25
N PHE A 76 -22.03 -0.99 0.95
CA PHE A 76 -21.32 -1.79 1.94
C PHE A 76 -22.20 -1.96 3.18
N LYS A 77 -22.28 -3.19 3.66
CA LYS A 77 -23.01 -3.57 4.87
C LYS A 77 -22.02 -4.11 5.89
N GLU A 78 -21.89 -3.43 7.02
CA GLU A 78 -20.90 -3.81 8.03
C GLU A 78 -21.21 -5.19 8.63
N SER A 79 -22.50 -5.52 8.75
CA SER A 79 -22.98 -6.83 9.21
C SER A 79 -22.63 -7.99 8.27
N GLU A 80 -22.35 -7.71 7.00
CA GLU A 80 -22.00 -8.70 5.97
C GLU A 80 -20.48 -8.85 5.80
N PHE A 81 -19.68 -7.99 6.43
CA PHE A 81 -18.23 -8.01 6.31
C PHE A 81 -17.63 -9.34 6.81
N ASN A 82 -16.84 -9.98 5.96
CA ASN A 82 -16.10 -11.18 6.29
C ASN A 82 -14.65 -11.07 5.79
N PRO A 83 -13.65 -11.06 6.70
CA PRO A 83 -12.23 -10.90 6.33
C PRO A 83 -11.67 -12.06 5.48
N ALA A 84 -12.37 -13.19 5.37
CA ALA A 84 -12.00 -14.30 4.49
C ALA A 84 -12.59 -14.15 3.07
N LYS A 85 -13.48 -13.18 2.83
CA LYS A 85 -14.23 -13.03 1.59
C LYS A 85 -14.06 -11.62 1.01
N HIS A 86 -13.17 -11.49 0.03
CA HIS A 86 -12.77 -10.21 -0.56
C HIS A 86 -13.92 -9.41 -1.21
N ASP A 87 -15.00 -10.08 -1.62
CA ASP A 87 -16.20 -9.46 -2.17
C ASP A 87 -17.04 -8.70 -1.13
N THR A 88 -16.81 -8.96 0.16
CA THR A 88 -17.48 -8.28 1.28
C THR A 88 -16.76 -7.01 1.77
N TYR A 89 -15.64 -6.65 1.13
CA TYR A 89 -14.82 -5.50 1.52
C TYR A 89 -15.43 -4.20 1.01
N VAL A 90 -15.01 -3.08 1.59
CA VAL A 90 -15.42 -1.75 1.11
C VAL A 90 -14.77 -1.51 -0.25
N LYS A 91 -15.57 -1.49 -1.32
CA LYS A 91 -15.08 -1.20 -2.66
C LYS A 91 -15.13 0.30 -2.91
N VAL A 92 -13.99 0.87 -3.28
CA VAL A 92 -13.83 2.30 -3.52
C VAL A 92 -13.16 2.55 -4.85
N ARG A 93 -13.31 3.77 -5.37
CA ARG A 93 -12.53 4.33 -6.47
C ARG A 93 -11.80 5.57 -5.96
N TYR A 94 -10.49 5.66 -6.20
CA TYR A 94 -9.74 6.86 -5.81
C TYR A 94 -10.25 8.10 -6.54
N GLU A 95 -10.29 9.25 -5.85
CA GLU A 95 -10.56 10.54 -6.50
C GLU A 95 -9.32 11.08 -7.22
N HIS A 96 -8.12 10.66 -6.80
CA HIS A 96 -6.85 11.04 -7.41
C HIS A 96 -6.72 10.43 -8.82
N ARG A 97 -6.33 11.26 -9.81
CA ARG A 97 -6.40 10.89 -11.24
C ARG A 97 -5.08 10.59 -11.92
N ILE A 98 -3.95 11.00 -11.32
CA ILE A 98 -2.65 10.87 -11.98
C ILE A 98 -1.80 9.95 -11.11
N TRP A 99 -1.56 8.76 -11.64
CA TRP A 99 -0.75 7.73 -11.01
C TRP A 99 0.32 7.29 -11.98
N PHE A 100 1.53 7.12 -11.47
CA PHE A 100 2.65 6.60 -12.23
C PHE A 100 3.15 5.32 -11.57
N ASP A 101 3.73 4.43 -12.36
CA ASP A 101 4.57 3.38 -11.82
C ASP A 101 6.05 3.79 -11.81
N ARG A 102 6.87 2.83 -11.38
CA ARG A 102 8.33 2.97 -11.31
C ARG A 102 9.04 2.89 -12.67
N GLU A 103 8.30 2.75 -13.76
CA GLU A 103 8.82 2.73 -15.12
C GLU A 103 8.39 3.97 -15.92
N GLN A 104 7.69 4.91 -15.27
CA GLN A 104 7.13 6.14 -15.85
C GLN A 104 5.86 5.91 -16.69
N ASP A 105 5.24 4.74 -16.59
CA ASP A 105 3.96 4.50 -17.22
C ASP A 105 2.85 5.17 -16.41
N VAL A 106 2.00 5.90 -17.13
CA VAL A 106 0.81 6.53 -16.55
C VAL A 106 -0.27 5.48 -16.43
N LEU A 107 -0.81 5.33 -15.23
CA LEU A 107 -1.93 4.44 -14.99
C LEU A 107 -3.12 4.88 -15.86
N ASN A 108 -3.60 3.97 -16.70
CA ASN A 108 -4.81 4.22 -17.44
C ASN A 108 -6.01 4.25 -16.49
N THR A 109 -6.50 5.45 -16.16
CA THR A 109 -7.64 5.66 -15.26
C THR A 109 -9.00 5.44 -15.92
N THR A 110 -9.04 5.19 -17.24
CA THR A 110 -10.26 4.72 -17.91
C THR A 110 -10.53 3.24 -17.66
N ASP A 111 -9.49 2.47 -17.33
CA ASP A 111 -9.64 1.09 -16.85
C ASP A 111 -9.92 1.10 -15.35
N THR A 112 -11.13 0.75 -14.97
CA THR A 112 -11.56 0.77 -13.57
C THR A 112 -10.76 -0.18 -12.68
N ARG A 113 -10.18 -1.26 -13.24
CA ARG A 113 -9.36 -2.22 -12.47
C ARG A 113 -8.13 -1.58 -11.83
N ASN A 114 -7.69 -0.46 -12.38
CA ASN A 114 -6.50 0.24 -11.95
C ASN A 114 -6.75 1.20 -10.77
N ILE A 115 -7.94 1.79 -10.70
CA ILE A 115 -8.29 2.83 -9.72
C ILE A 115 -9.34 2.39 -8.71
N GLU A 116 -9.95 1.21 -8.90
CA GLU A 116 -10.87 0.60 -7.97
C GLU A 116 -10.16 -0.43 -7.10
N GLN A 117 -10.36 -0.32 -5.78
CA GLN A 117 -9.69 -1.18 -4.81
C GLN A 117 -10.66 -1.56 -3.69
N ALA A 118 -10.35 -2.65 -3.02
CA ALA A 118 -11.12 -3.17 -1.91
C ALA A 118 -10.34 -3.03 -0.60
N TYR A 119 -10.99 -2.47 0.42
CA TYR A 119 -10.39 -2.15 1.70
C TYR A 119 -11.07 -2.85 2.86
N TYR A 120 -10.26 -3.22 3.85
CA TYR A 120 -10.77 -3.56 5.17
C TYR A 120 -11.47 -2.35 5.76
N PRO A 121 -12.59 -2.51 6.49
CA PRO A 121 -13.28 -1.39 7.14
C PRO A 121 -12.36 -0.55 8.05
N ALA A 122 -11.38 -1.17 8.70
CA ALA A 122 -10.40 -0.48 9.56
C ALA A 122 -9.44 0.46 8.78
N ASP A 123 -9.31 0.27 7.47
CA ASP A 123 -8.49 1.10 6.57
C ASP A 123 -9.34 2.19 5.88
N VAL A 124 -10.59 2.42 6.33
CA VAL A 124 -11.54 3.40 5.78
C VAL A 124 -11.96 4.40 6.86
N ARG A 125 -12.12 5.68 6.49
CA ARG A 125 -12.62 6.75 7.36
C ARG A 125 -13.63 7.63 6.65
N LEU A 126 -14.64 8.10 7.38
CA LEU A 126 -15.65 9.05 6.88
C LEU A 126 -15.16 10.50 6.89
N THR A 127 -14.23 10.82 7.79
CA THR A 127 -13.66 12.16 7.95
C THR A 127 -12.21 12.17 7.49
N GLU A 128 -11.73 13.36 7.14
CA GLU A 128 -10.32 13.58 6.86
C GLU A 128 -9.46 13.07 8.03
N PRO A 129 -8.43 12.27 7.75
CA PRO A 129 -7.53 11.77 8.78
C PRO A 129 -6.69 12.91 9.34
N PRO A 130 -6.36 12.90 10.64
CA PRO A 130 -5.42 13.86 11.19
C PRO A 130 -4.05 13.69 10.55
N LYS A 131 -3.21 14.72 10.68
CA LYS A 131 -1.80 14.65 10.29
C LYS A 131 -1.13 13.43 10.94
N PRO A 132 -0.39 12.60 10.18
CA PRO A 132 0.25 11.41 10.72
C PRO A 132 1.33 11.76 11.75
N SER A 133 1.51 10.90 12.74
CA SER A 133 2.58 11.06 13.74
C SER A 133 3.98 10.73 13.20
N LEU A 134 4.05 10.00 12.09
CA LEU A 134 5.29 9.58 11.44
C LEU A 134 5.27 9.89 9.94
N SER A 135 6.23 10.68 9.46
CA SER A 135 6.49 10.87 8.04
C SER A 135 7.81 10.21 7.67
N LEU A 136 7.79 9.32 6.69
CA LEU A 136 8.97 8.61 6.20
C LEU A 136 9.35 9.12 4.82
N PHE A 137 10.65 9.19 4.59
CA PHE A 137 11.22 9.45 3.29
C PHE A 137 12.01 8.22 2.84
N VAL A 138 11.50 7.51 1.83
CA VAL A 138 12.11 6.27 1.34
C VAL A 138 12.86 6.57 0.05
N VAL A 139 14.19 6.49 0.14
CA VAL A 139 15.07 6.69 -1.02
C VAL A 139 15.55 5.37 -1.58
N ARG A 140 15.34 5.19 -2.88
CA ARG A 140 15.98 4.12 -3.65
C ARG A 140 17.20 4.68 -4.34
N TRP A 141 18.36 4.11 -4.05
CA TRP A 141 19.61 4.41 -4.75
C TRP A 141 20.10 3.10 -5.37
N GLY A 142 20.37 3.10 -6.67
CA GLY A 142 20.87 1.95 -7.43
C GLY A 142 21.98 2.38 -8.40
N ASN A 143 22.79 1.42 -8.86
CA ASN A 143 23.90 1.69 -9.76
C ASN A 143 23.43 2.28 -11.11
N PRO A 144 24.01 3.39 -11.60
CA PRO A 144 23.65 4.01 -12.87
C PRO A 144 23.89 3.14 -14.12
N ASN A 145 24.52 1.97 -14.00
CA ASN A 145 24.72 1.01 -15.10
C ASN A 145 23.43 0.22 -15.42
N PHE A 146 22.38 0.93 -15.86
CA PHE A 146 21.16 0.36 -16.44
C PHE A 146 21.49 -0.36 -17.76
N GLY A 147 21.74 -1.67 -17.69
CA GLY A 147 22.00 -2.48 -18.88
C GLY A 147 22.42 -3.92 -18.61
N THR A 148 22.81 -4.23 -17.37
CA THR A 148 23.16 -5.59 -16.95
C THR A 148 22.49 -5.89 -15.61
N VAL A 149 21.16 -5.91 -15.62
CA VAL A 149 20.40 -6.47 -14.49
C VAL A 149 20.48 -7.98 -14.67
N ASN A 150 21.26 -8.67 -13.84
CA ASN A 150 21.22 -10.13 -13.85
C ASN A 150 19.94 -10.55 -13.14
N ASP A 151 19.32 -11.66 -13.57
CA ASP A 151 18.09 -12.22 -12.97
C ASP A 151 18.19 -12.47 -11.44
N TYR A 152 19.40 -12.40 -10.88
CA TYR A 152 19.71 -12.53 -9.47
C TYR A 152 19.61 -11.22 -8.66
N ASP A 153 19.52 -10.05 -9.29
CA ASP A 153 19.52 -8.75 -8.60
C ASP A 153 18.19 -8.41 -7.90
N TRP A 154 17.12 -9.15 -8.16
CA TRP A 154 15.84 -8.97 -7.47
C TRP A 154 15.88 -9.43 -5.99
N GLN A 155 16.81 -10.34 -5.65
CA GLN A 155 16.89 -11.00 -4.33
C GLN A 155 18.18 -10.73 -3.56
N SER A 156 19.15 -10.00 -4.13
CA SER A 156 20.51 -9.94 -3.60
C SER A 156 20.84 -8.61 -2.92
N TRP A 157 21.30 -8.69 -1.67
CA TRP A 157 22.18 -7.67 -1.11
C TRP A 157 23.57 -7.91 -1.71
N GLY A 158 23.93 -7.20 -2.78
CA GLY A 158 25.33 -7.18 -3.20
C GLY A 158 26.06 -5.96 -2.65
N GLU A 159 27.29 -5.79 -3.15
CA GLU A 159 28.23 -4.74 -2.78
C GLU A 159 27.64 -3.33 -2.96
N ALA A 160 28.32 -2.29 -2.44
CA ALA A 160 27.89 -0.91 -2.59
C ALA A 160 27.53 -0.60 -4.07
N GLY A 161 26.24 -0.44 -4.35
CA GLY A 161 25.72 -0.35 -5.71
C GLY A 161 24.69 -1.42 -6.10
N SER A 162 24.41 -2.41 -5.25
CA SER A 162 23.34 -3.38 -5.54
C SER A 162 21.93 -2.81 -5.41
N ASN A 163 21.01 -3.40 -6.18
CA ASN A 163 19.62 -2.97 -6.24
C ASN A 163 18.94 -3.08 -4.88
N VAL A 164 18.15 -2.07 -4.53
CA VAL A 164 17.37 -2.06 -3.28
C VAL A 164 16.33 -3.19 -3.36
N SER A 165 16.41 -4.16 -2.45
CA SER A 165 15.46 -5.27 -2.43
C SER A 165 14.05 -4.78 -2.08
N ASP A 166 13.12 -4.89 -3.03
CA ASP A 166 11.69 -4.63 -2.82
C ASP A 166 11.12 -5.47 -1.68
N THR A 167 11.61 -6.70 -1.54
CA THR A 167 11.22 -7.60 -0.45
C THR A 167 11.59 -7.01 0.91
N TYR A 168 12.78 -6.42 1.04
CA TYR A 168 13.18 -5.76 2.28
C TYR A 168 12.31 -4.55 2.57
N ILE A 169 12.10 -3.65 1.61
CA ILE A 169 11.24 -2.47 1.82
C ILE A 169 9.82 -2.92 2.18
N CYS A 170 9.22 -3.84 1.42
CA CYS A 170 7.90 -4.40 1.71
C CYS A 170 7.84 -4.96 3.14
N HIS A 171 8.83 -5.75 3.56
CA HIS A 171 8.87 -6.31 4.91
C HIS A 171 9.05 -5.24 5.99
N MET A 172 9.94 -4.27 5.79
CA MET A 172 10.15 -3.16 6.71
C MET A 172 8.85 -2.35 6.87
N MET A 173 8.18 -2.03 5.76
CA MET A 173 6.92 -1.28 5.76
C MET A 173 5.78 -2.09 6.40
N GLN A 174 5.56 -3.33 6.00
CA GLN A 174 4.42 -4.13 6.47
C GLN A 174 4.63 -4.73 7.87
N LYS A 175 5.82 -5.28 8.16
CA LYS A 175 6.11 -5.98 9.42
C LYS A 175 6.76 -5.10 10.48
N GLY A 176 7.43 -4.01 10.07
CA GLY A 176 8.04 -3.03 10.95
C GLY A 176 7.11 -1.84 11.21
N ILE A 177 7.03 -0.93 10.25
CA ILE A 177 6.33 0.36 10.37
C ILE A 177 4.84 0.17 10.64
N ARG A 178 4.11 -0.48 9.73
CA ARG A 178 2.65 -0.65 9.84
C ARG A 178 2.26 -1.44 11.09
N LYS A 179 3.08 -2.39 11.53
CA LYS A 179 2.83 -3.15 12.77
C LYS A 179 2.73 -2.23 13.99
N VAL A 180 3.53 -1.16 14.04
CA VAL A 180 3.58 -0.22 15.17
C VAL A 180 2.67 0.98 14.94
N ALA A 181 2.83 1.66 13.81
CA ALA A 181 2.10 2.89 13.48
C ALA A 181 0.67 2.63 12.97
N LYS A 182 0.32 1.38 12.62
CA LYS A 182 -0.93 1.04 11.93
C LYS A 182 -1.08 1.89 10.66
N ASN A 183 -2.06 2.79 10.62
CA ASN A 183 -2.31 3.72 9.51
C ASN A 183 -2.05 5.18 9.93
N ASP A 184 -1.26 5.40 10.98
CA ASP A 184 -0.82 6.71 11.49
C ASP A 184 0.60 7.05 11.01
N TYR A 185 0.87 6.76 9.74
CA TYR A 185 2.11 7.13 9.07
C TYR A 185 1.83 7.58 7.64
N GLU A 186 2.75 8.35 7.08
CA GLU A 186 2.81 8.60 5.65
C GLU A 186 4.21 8.30 5.12
N VAL A 187 4.29 7.97 3.85
CA VAL A 187 5.53 7.88 3.11
C VAL A 187 5.41 8.81 1.92
N SER A 188 6.25 9.84 1.94
CA SER A 188 6.30 10.82 0.86
C SER A 188 7.38 10.42 -0.12
N HIS A 189 7.02 10.37 -1.40
CA HIS A 189 7.99 10.42 -2.48
C HIS A 189 8.25 11.89 -2.80
N PHE A 190 9.52 12.29 -2.82
CA PHE A 190 9.90 13.59 -3.34
C PHE A 190 10.53 13.40 -4.69
N VAL A 191 10.13 14.31 -5.55
CA VAL A 191 10.73 14.58 -6.82
C VAL A 191 11.62 15.79 -6.61
N VAL A 192 12.94 15.58 -6.60
CA VAL A 192 13.90 16.71 -6.58
C VAL A 192 13.89 17.34 -7.98
N LEU A 193 13.62 18.65 -8.04
CA LEU A 193 13.70 19.47 -9.25
C LEU A 193 15.15 19.85 -9.56
#